data_AF-A0A359B282-F1
#
_entry.id   AF-A0A359B282-F1
#
_cell.length_a   1.000
_cell.length_b   1.000
_cell.length_c   1.000
_cell.angle_alpha   90.00
_cell.angle_beta   90.00
_cell.angle_gamma   90.00
#
_symmetry.space_group_name_H-M   'P 1'
#
loop_
_entity.id
_entity.type
_entity.pdbx_description
1 polymer ?
#
loop_
_entity_poly.entity_id
_entity_poly.type
_entity_poly.pdbx_seq_one_letter_code
_entity_poly.pdbx_strand_id
1 'polypeptide(L)'
;TSLQNPAVKNIVKLSKNKERQRQQLFMIEGARELSLALQSHYAIDSVYVCRQMLAKTKYPQVLDSIPDKLVYEISPEVFAKIAYRENSDGLVALSKPKAHA
;
A
#
# COMPACT_ATOMS: atom_id res chain seq x y z
N THR A 1 -5.95 5.84 -13.35
CA THR A 1 -4.49 5.62 -13.44
C THR A 1 -4.22 4.33 -14.20
N SER A 2 -3.40 4.37 -15.26
CA SER A 2 -3.25 3.27 -16.23
C SER A 2 -2.58 2.02 -15.65
N LEU A 3 -3.09 0.84 -16.06
CA LEU A 3 -2.55 -0.49 -15.75
C LEU A 3 -1.13 -0.74 -16.29
N GLN A 4 -0.65 0.12 -17.20
CA GLN A 4 0.70 0.03 -17.78
C GLN A 4 1.76 0.72 -16.93
N ASN A 5 1.38 1.41 -15.85
CA ASN A 5 2.29 2.13 -14.98
C ASN A 5 3.36 1.18 -14.38
N PRO A 6 4.66 1.48 -14.54
CA PRO A 6 5.76 0.70 -13.95
C PRO A 6 5.58 0.42 -12.45
N ALA A 7 4.97 1.34 -11.70
CA ALA A 7 4.68 1.18 -10.27
C ALA A 7 3.73 0.00 -10.01
N VAL A 8 2.63 -0.11 -10.78
CA VAL A 8 1.66 -1.21 -10.68
C VAL A 8 2.34 -2.55 -10.96
N LYS A 9 3.18 -2.60 -12.00
CA LYS A 9 3.95 -3.82 -12.32
C LYS A 9 4.92 -4.20 -11.20
N ASN A 10 5.51 -3.21 -10.50
CA ASN A 10 6.39 -3.49 -9.38
C ASN A 10 5.65 -4.09 -8.18
N ILE A 11 4.47 -3.56 -7.84
CA ILE A 11 3.66 -4.09 -6.73
C ILE A 11 3.27 -5.54 -7.00
N VAL A 12 2.85 -5.86 -8.23
CA VAL A 12 2.54 -7.25 -8.62
C VAL A 12 3.78 -8.15 -8.47
N LYS A 13 4.99 -7.67 -8.77
CA LYS A 13 6.24 -8.43 -8.54
C LYS A 13 6.50 -8.66 -7.05
N LEU A 14 6.19 -7.69 -6.18
CA LEU A 14 6.33 -7.80 -4.73
C LEU A 14 5.41 -8.86 -4.08
N SER A 15 4.49 -9.46 -4.84
CA SER A 15 3.82 -10.71 -4.41
C SER A 15 4.81 -11.87 -4.19
N LYS A 16 5.96 -11.86 -4.89
CA LYS A 16 7.00 -12.88 -4.76
C LYS A 16 7.98 -12.55 -3.63
N ASN A 17 8.24 -13.51 -2.75
CA ASN A 17 9.15 -13.32 -1.61
C ASN A 17 10.55 -12.83 -2.04
N LYS A 18 11.13 -13.44 -3.07
CA LYS A 18 12.43 -13.03 -3.64
C LYS A 18 12.47 -11.55 -4.03
N GLU A 19 11.39 -11.02 -4.58
CA GLU A 19 11.30 -9.60 -4.97
C GLU A 19 11.22 -8.69 -3.74
N ARG A 20 10.45 -9.08 -2.71
CA ARG A 20 10.40 -8.35 -1.44
C ARG A 20 11.76 -8.26 -0.75
N GLN A 21 12.47 -9.39 -0.68
CA GLN A 21 13.81 -9.44 -0.11
C GLN A 21 14.80 -8.60 -0.91
N ARG A 22 14.76 -8.67 -2.24
CA ARG A 22 15.64 -7.90 -3.11
C ARG A 22 15.43 -6.39 -2.98
N GLN A 23 14.17 -5.97 -2.92
CA GLN A 23 13.82 -4.54 -2.86
C GLN A 23 13.81 -3.98 -1.43
N GLN A 24 13.93 -4.84 -0.41
CA GLN A 24 13.74 -4.47 1.00
C GLN A 24 12.42 -3.73 1.21
N LEU A 25 11.35 -4.28 0.63
CA LEU A 25 10.00 -3.76 0.72
C LEU A 25 9.03 -4.88 1.08
N PHE A 26 8.07 -4.57 1.93
CA PHE A 26 6.90 -5.42 2.18
C PHE A 26 5.62 -4.62 1.98
N MET A 27 4.53 -5.37 1.77
CA MET A 27 3.24 -4.80 1.48
C MET A 27 2.37 -4.79 2.74
N ILE A 28 1.67 -3.68 2.95
CA ILE A 28 0.68 -3.48 4.01
C ILE A 28 -0.65 -3.26 3.32
N GLU A 29 -1.61 -4.13 3.58
CA GLU A 29 -2.95 -4.04 3.00
C GLU A 29 -3.96 -3.75 4.09
N GLY A 30 -4.83 -2.78 3.84
CA GLY A 30 -5.86 -2.37 4.80
C GLY A 30 -5.48 -1.14 5.60
N ALA A 31 -6.51 -0.35 5.95
CA ALA A 31 -6.34 0.91 6.64
C ALA A 31 -5.98 0.71 8.13
N ARG A 32 -6.47 -0.38 8.75
CA ARG A 32 -6.09 -0.74 10.13
C ARG A 32 -4.61 -1.06 10.23
N GLU A 33 -4.11 -1.92 9.33
CA GLU A 33 -2.73 -2.38 9.30
C GLU A 33 -1.77 -1.22 9.01
N LEU A 34 -2.14 -0.33 8.09
CA LEU A 34 -1.38 0.90 7.85
C LEU A 34 -1.35 1.80 9.10
N SER A 35 -2.47 1.99 9.79
CA SER A 35 -2.51 2.77 11.03
C SER A 35 -1.56 2.20 12.09
N LEU A 36 -1.55 0.87 12.28
CA LEU A 36 -0.63 0.21 13.20
C LEU A 36 0.84 0.37 12.78
N ALA A 37 1.13 0.31 11.48
CA ALA A 37 2.48 0.49 10.96
C ALA A 37 2.98 1.93 11.19
N LEU A 38 2.13 2.94 10.98
CA LEU A 38 2.43 4.34 11.28
C LEU A 38 2.71 4.56 12.77
N GLN A 39 1.85 4.02 13.65
CA GLN A 39 2.06 4.07 15.10
C GLN A 39 3.36 3.36 15.52
N SER A 40 3.73 2.31 14.79
CA SER A 40 4.98 1.58 14.99
C SER A 40 6.18 2.25 14.31
N HIS A 41 6.04 3.45 13.73
CA HIS A 41 7.13 4.20 13.09
C HIS A 41 7.80 3.43 11.93
N TYR A 42 7.03 2.68 11.16
CA TYR A 42 7.54 2.12 9.91
C TYR A 42 7.75 3.21 8.85
N ALA A 43 8.82 3.07 8.07
CA ALA A 43 9.11 3.96 6.96
C ALA A 43 8.23 3.60 5.75
N ILE A 44 7.16 4.37 5.55
CA ILE A 44 6.28 4.24 4.39
C ILE A 44 7.00 4.74 3.14
N ASP A 45 7.06 3.90 2.11
CA ASP A 45 7.67 4.20 0.83
C ASP A 45 6.64 4.78 -0.15
N SER A 46 5.47 4.14 -0.24
CA SER A 46 4.37 4.59 -1.11
C SER A 46 3.03 4.02 -0.65
N VAL A 47 1.94 4.74 -0.91
CA VAL A 47 0.57 4.34 -0.60
C VAL A 47 -0.29 4.48 -1.84
N TYR A 48 -0.96 3.41 -2.22
CA TYR A 48 -1.88 3.36 -3.34
C TYR A 48 -3.31 3.28 -2.81
N VAL A 49 -4.13 4.26 -3.16
CA VAL A 49 -5.47 4.43 -2.62
C VAL A 49 -6.53 4.39 -3.71
N CYS A 50 -7.53 3.53 -3.52
CA CYS A 50 -8.80 3.57 -4.23
C CYS A 50 -9.82 4.32 -3.35
N ARG A 51 -10.04 5.61 -3.61
CA ARG A 51 -10.91 6.48 -2.79
C ARG A 51 -12.33 5.92 -2.61
N GLN A 52 -12.89 5.31 -3.65
CA GLN A 52 -14.23 4.71 -3.62
C GLN A 52 -14.35 3.58 -2.59
N MET A 53 -13.28 2.81 -2.41
CA MET A 53 -13.23 1.71 -1.45
C MET A 53 -12.82 2.22 -0.07
N LEU A 54 -11.85 3.13 0.01
CA LEU A 54 -11.41 3.76 1.26
C LEU A 54 -12.56 4.50 1.96
N ALA A 55 -13.48 5.11 1.22
CA ALA A 55 -14.65 5.78 1.81
C ALA A 55 -15.52 4.87 2.69
N LYS A 56 -15.38 3.54 2.58
CA LYS A 56 -16.10 2.54 3.37
C LYS A 56 -15.32 2.05 4.59
N THR A 57 -14.05 2.41 4.73
CA THR A 57 -13.23 1.98 5.88
C THR A 57 -13.66 2.70 7.17
N LYS A 58 -13.36 2.07 8.31
CA LYS A 58 -13.49 2.68 9.63
C LYS A 58 -12.32 3.61 10.00
N TYR A 59 -11.33 3.75 9.10
CA TYR A 59 -10.11 4.55 9.31
C TYR A 59 -9.94 5.64 8.24
N PRO A 60 -10.90 6.58 8.08
CA PRO A 60 -10.87 7.55 6.99
C PRO A 60 -9.66 8.49 7.01
N GLN A 61 -9.08 8.72 8.20
CA GLN A 61 -7.97 9.65 8.46
C GLN A 61 -6.59 8.98 8.38
N VAL A 62 -6.49 7.70 8.00
CA VAL A 62 -5.20 6.99 7.99
C VAL A 62 -4.16 7.64 7.08
N LEU A 63 -4.60 8.40 6.07
CA LEU A 63 -3.75 9.08 5.12
C LEU A 63 -3.24 10.45 5.63
N ASP A 64 -3.88 11.04 6.64
CA ASP A 64 -3.57 12.41 7.09
C ASP A 64 -2.15 12.53 7.67
N SER A 65 -1.63 11.42 8.20
CA SER A 65 -0.26 11.31 8.74
C SER A 65 0.79 10.97 7.68
N ILE A 66 0.41 10.89 6.38
CA ILE A 66 1.29 10.49 5.29
C ILE A 66 1.51 11.68 4.35
N PRO A 67 2.76 11.99 3.96
CA PRO A 67 3.01 13.05 2.99
C PRO A 67 2.32 12.76 1.64
N ASP A 68 1.61 13.76 1.09
CA ASP A 68 0.86 13.62 -0.17
C ASP A 68 1.69 13.09 -1.34
N LYS A 69 2.99 13.42 -1.38
CA LYS A 69 3.93 12.92 -2.41
C LYS A 69 4.11 11.39 -2.41
N LEU A 70 3.72 10.72 -1.34
CA LEU A 70 3.77 9.26 -1.21
C LEU A 70 2.42 8.62 -1.52
N VAL A 71 1.36 9.40 -1.69
CA VAL A 71 -0.01 8.92 -1.89
C VAL A 71 -0.37 8.97 -3.38
N TYR A 72 -0.77 7.83 -3.92
CA TYR A 72 -1.10 7.64 -5.33
C TYR A 72 -2.52 7.16 -5.47
N GLU A 73 -3.37 7.95 -6.11
CA GLU A 73 -4.74 7.54 -6.40
C GLU A 73 -4.79 6.57 -7.58
N ILE A 74 -5.54 5.48 -7.40
CA ILE A 74 -5.68 4.41 -8.39
C ILE A 74 -7.14 4.05 -8.62
N SER A 75 -7.42 3.51 -9.80
CA SER A 75 -8.77 3.03 -10.12
C SER A 75 -9.05 1.69 -9.41
N PRO A 76 -10.34 1.31 -9.25
CA PRO A 76 -10.71 0.00 -8.73
C PRO A 76 -10.07 -1.17 -9.52
N GLU A 77 -9.95 -1.03 -10.83
CA GLU A 77 -9.32 -2.02 -11.71
C GLU A 77 -7.83 -2.23 -11.40
N VAL A 78 -7.10 -1.15 -11.11
CA VAL A 78 -5.69 -1.24 -10.70
C VAL A 78 -5.62 -1.86 -9.31
N PHE A 79 -6.49 -1.42 -8.39
CA PHE A 79 -6.54 -1.95 -7.03
C PHE A 79 -6.76 -3.46 -7.01
N ALA A 80 -7.72 -3.96 -7.79
CA ALA A 80 -8.01 -5.38 -7.91
C ALA A 80 -6.83 -6.22 -8.43
N LYS A 81 -5.88 -5.62 -9.15
CA LYS A 81 -4.67 -6.33 -9.61
C LYS A 81 -3.53 -6.34 -8.61
N ILE A 82 -3.45 -5.31 -7.75
CA ILE A 82 -2.32 -5.14 -6.83
C ILE A 82 -2.63 -5.61 -5.42
N ALA A 83 -3.91 -5.61 -5.03
CA ALA A 83 -4.35 -6.15 -3.76
C ALA A 83 -4.24 -7.68 -3.79
N TYR A 84 -3.64 -8.24 -2.74
CA TYR A 84 -3.51 -9.67 -2.56
C TYR A 84 -4.81 -10.30 -2.03
N ARG A 85 -5.64 -9.53 -1.32
CA ARG A 85 -6.92 -9.98 -0.75
C ARG A 85 -8.11 -9.24 -1.34
N GLU A 86 -9.20 -9.96 -1.57
CA GLU A 86 -10.44 -9.42 -2.17
C GLU A 86 -11.15 -8.35 -1.31
N ASN A 87 -10.95 -8.37 0.01
CA ASN A 87 -11.63 -7.48 0.97
C ASN A 87 -10.72 -6.42 1.59
N SER A 88 -9.70 -5.96 0.87
CA SER A 88 -8.86 -4.86 1.35
C SER A 88 -9.62 -3.52 1.31
N ASP A 89 -9.41 -2.67 2.31
CA ASP A 89 -10.09 -1.37 2.56
C ASP A 89 -9.76 -0.28 1.51
N GLY A 90 -9.46 -0.64 0.26
CA GLY A 90 -9.08 0.31 -0.77
C GLY A 90 -7.68 0.88 -0.61
N LEU A 91 -6.82 0.26 0.20
CA LEU A 91 -5.47 0.74 0.46
C LEU A 91 -4.43 -0.39 0.36
N VAL A 92 -3.36 -0.09 -0.36
CA VAL A 92 -2.13 -0.90 -0.41
C VAL A 92 -0.95 0.05 -0.19
N ALA A 93 -0.14 -0.21 0.83
CA ALA A 93 1.09 0.54 1.09
C ALA A 93 2.32 -0.35 0.95
N LEU A 94 3.43 0.25 0.52
CA LEU A 94 4.76 -0.35 0.56
C LEU A 94 5.56 0.30 1.68
N SER A 95 6.28 -0.52 2.44
CA SER A 95 7.05 -0.08 3.59
C SER A 95 8.37 -0.84 3.66
N LYS A 96 9.38 -0.20 4.27
CA LYS A 96 10.67 -0.83 4.51
C LYS A 96 10.64 -1.65 5.81
N PRO A 97 11.21 -2.87 5.83
CA PRO A 97 11.39 -3.61 7.07
C PRO A 97 12.19 -2.76 8.06
N LYS A 98 11.87 -2.90 9.36
CA LYS A 98 12.79 -2.39 10.38
C LYS A 98 14.07 -3.19 10.33
N ALA A 99 15.21 -2.52 10.40
CA ALA A 99 16.44 -3.20 10.74
C ALA A 99 16.29 -3.74 12.16
N HIS A 100 16.19 -5.06 12.29
CA HIS A 100 16.44 -5.70 13.57
C HIS A 100 17.95 -5.66 13.79
N ALA A 101 18.39 -4.92 14.80
CA ALA A 101 19.74 -5.01 15.33
C ALA A 101 19.90 -6.32 16.11
#